data_AF-A0A924PAF5-F1
#
_entry.id   AF-A0A924PAF5-F1
#
_cell.length_a   1.000
_cell.length_b   1.000
_cell.length_c   1.000
_cell.angle_alpha   90.00
_cell.angle_beta   90.00
_cell.angle_gamma   90.00
#
_symmetry.space_group_name_H-M   'P 1'
#
loop_
_entity.id
_entity.type
_entity.pdbx_description
1 polymer ?
#
loop_
_entity_poly.entity_id
_entity_poly.type
_entity_poly.pdbx_seq_one_letter_code
_entity_poly.pdbx_strand_id
1 'polypeptide(L)' 'MKLLKFGADGVDDENLSMIEKHSLLGLGLGWMDCQLLASALVDGSALLTFDKALKTACQHVGVILL' A
#
# COMPACT_ATOMS: atom_id res chain seq x y z
N MET A 1 14.94 3.70 -14.72
CA MET A 1 13.62 3.03 -14.67
C MET A 1 13.86 1.56 -14.37
N LYS A 2 13.82 1.16 -13.10
CA LYS A 2 14.05 -0.23 -12.70
C LYS A 2 12.69 -0.90 -12.73
N LEU A 3 12.43 -1.71 -13.76
CA LEU A 3 11.26 -2.57 -13.82
C LEU A 3 11.38 -3.54 -12.63
N LEU A 4 10.55 -3.32 -11.60
CA LEU A 4 10.33 -4.31 -10.56
C LEU A 4 9.82 -5.57 -11.25
N LYS A 5 10.62 -6.63 -11.19
CA LYS A 5 10.25 -7.94 -11.71
C LYS A 5 9.22 -8.54 -10.76
N PHE A 6 7.95 -8.30 -11.04
CA PHE A 6 6.84 -8.99 -10.38
C PHE A 6 6.75 -10.43 -10.92
N GLY A 7 7.55 -11.34 -10.35
CA GLY A 7 7.32 -12.78 -10.45
C GLY A 7 6.26 -13.17 -9.44
N ALA A 8 5.27 -13.98 -9.83
CA ALA A 8 4.08 -14.31 -9.05
C ALA A 8 4.38 -14.82 -7.62
N ASP A 9 5.58 -15.37 -7.39
CA ASP A 9 6.00 -15.92 -6.09
C ASP A 9 6.67 -14.88 -5.17
N GLY A 10 7.15 -13.75 -5.73
CA GLY A 10 7.89 -12.71 -4.99
C GLY A 10 7.09 -11.42 -4.74
N VAL A 11 5.97 -11.23 -5.44
CA VAL A 11 5.07 -10.08 -5.24
C VAL A 11 4.47 -10.11 -3.84
N ASP A 12 4.11 -11.29 -3.35
CA ASP A 12 3.49 -11.45 -2.05
C ASP A 12 4.49 -11.15 -0.93
N ASP A 13 5.74 -11.61 -1.03
CA ASP A 13 6.81 -11.30 -0.08
C ASP A 13 7.20 -9.81 -0.08
N GLU A 14 7.22 -9.17 -1.25
CA GLU A 14 7.52 -7.74 -1.37
C GLU A 14 6.37 -6.89 -0.79
N ASN A 15 5.12 -7.29 -1.02
CA ASN A 15 3.94 -6.69 -0.43
C ASN A 15 3.90 -6.89 1.09
N LEU A 16 4.24 -8.09 1.59
CA LEU A 16 4.29 -8.39 3.02
C LEU A 16 5.37 -7.55 3.70
N SER A 17 6.56 -7.47 3.09
CA SER A 17 7.65 -6.60 3.55
C SER A 17 7.23 -5.13 3.58
N MET A 18 6.38 -4.70 2.65
CA MET A 18 5.85 -3.34 2.62
C MET A 18 4.87 -3.08 3.76
N ILE A 19 3.95 -4.02 3.98
CA ILE A 19 2.99 -4.00 5.09
C ILE A 19 3.73 -3.92 6.43
N GLU A 20 4.79 -4.72 6.61
CA GLU A 20 5.62 -4.72 7.81
C GLU A 20 6.39 -3.41 7.98
N LYS A 21 7.10 -2.95 6.93
CA LYS A 21 7.88 -1.70 6.96
C LYS A 21 7.02 -0.48 7.30
N HIS A 22 5.78 -0.47 6.82
CA HIS A 22 4.85 0.64 6.99
C HIS A 22 3.84 0.42 8.13
N SER A 23 4.01 -0.61 8.97
CA SER A 23 3.13 -0.92 10.10
C SER A 23 1.64 -0.94 9.74
N LEU A 24 1.30 -1.48 8.55
CA LEU A 24 -0.07 -1.51 8.04
C LEU A 24 -0.94 -2.59 8.70
N LEU A 25 -0.32 -3.51 9.44
CA LEU A 25 -1.03 -4.55 10.19
C LEU A 25 -1.90 -3.95 11.29
N GLY A 26 -3.10 -4.50 11.47
CA GLY A 26 -4.03 -4.07 12.52
C GLY A 26 -4.78 -2.77 12.25
N LEU A 27 -4.58 -2.14 11.07
CA LEU A 27 -5.33 -0.94 10.66
C LEU A 27 -6.73 -1.23 10.07
N GLY A 28 -7.13 -2.51 10.02
CA GLY A 28 -8.40 -2.93 9.44
C GLY A 28 -8.44 -2.97 7.92
N LEU A 29 -7.27 -3.00 7.27
CA LEU A 29 -7.14 -3.05 5.81
C LEU A 29 -7.23 -4.47 5.29
N GLY A 30 -7.89 -4.65 4.15
CA GLY A 30 -7.81 -5.89 3.38
C GLY A 30 -6.51 -5.99 2.58
N TRP A 31 -6.19 -7.19 2.09
CA TRP A 31 -5.00 -7.41 1.25
C TRP A 31 -4.97 -6.50 0.01
N MET A 32 -6.12 -6.31 -0.64
CA MET A 32 -6.25 -5.40 -1.79
C MET A 32 -5.98 -3.94 -1.42
N ASP A 33 -6.40 -3.48 -0.25
CA ASP A 33 -6.14 -2.11 0.22
C ASP A 33 -4.64 -1.89 0.45
N CYS A 34 -3.96 -2.90 1.00
CA CYS A 34 -2.50 -2.87 1.16
C CYS A 34 -1.79 -2.83 -0.20
N GLN A 35 -2.22 -3.62 -1.17
CA GLN A 35 -1.67 -3.57 -2.54
C GLN A 35 -1.89 -2.23 -3.23
N LEU A 36 -3.06 -1.62 -3.01
CA LEU A 36 -3.40 -0.31 -3.55
C LEU A 36 -2.52 0.78 -2.93
N LEU A 37 -2.36 0.79 -1.60
CA LEU A 37 -1.44 1.68 -0.90
C LEU A 37 0.00 1.50 -1.38
N ALA A 38 0.44 0.25 -1.55
CA ALA A 38 1.78 -0.05 -2.03
C ALA A 38 2.02 0.54 -3.42
N SER A 39 1.04 0.36 -4.31
CA SER A 39 1.08 0.91 -5.66
C SER A 39 1.11 2.45 -5.64
N ALA A 40 0.28 3.08 -4.81
CA ALA A 40 0.25 4.54 -4.66
C ALA A 40 1.56 5.12 -4.12
N LEU A 41 2.19 4.45 -3.16
CA LEU A 41 3.50 4.83 -2.62
C LEU A 41 4.63 4.71 -3.66
N VAL A 42 4.62 3.63 -4.46
CA VAL A 42 5.64 3.41 -5.51
C VAL A 42 5.50 4.43 -6.64
N ASP A 43 4.26 4.70 -7.06
CA ASP A 43 3.98 5.63 -8.16
C ASP A 43 4.00 7.11 -7.72
N GLY A 44 3.79 7.38 -6.42
CA GLY A 44 3.57 8.74 -5.91
C GLY A 44 2.18 9.29 -6.21
N SER A 45 1.23 8.41 -6.56
CA SER A 45 -0.15 8.76 -6.87
C SER A 45 -0.96 9.07 -5.62
N ALA A 46 -1.92 9.99 -5.77
CA ALA A 46 -2.90 10.26 -4.71
C ALA A 46 -4.04 9.24 -4.75
N LEU A 47 -4.59 8.91 -3.58
CA LEU A 47 -5.74 8.01 -3.45
C LEU A 47 -7.02 8.79 -3.14
N LEU A 48 -8.08 8.47 -3.88
CA LEU A 48 -9.44 8.87 -3.57
C LEU A 48 -10.15 7.68 -2.92
N THR A 49 -10.66 7.85 -1.71
CA THR A 49 -11.44 6.82 -1.03
C THR A 49 -12.46 7.44 -0.08
N PHE A 50 -13.57 6.73 0.16
CA PHE A 50 -14.51 7.04 1.23
C PHE A 50 -14.33 6.12 2.44
N ASP A 51 -13.46 5.12 2.34
CA ASP A 51 -13.18 4.19 3.42
C ASP A 51 -12.34 4.86 4.51
N LYS A 52 -12.81 4.76 5.76
CA LYS A 52 -12.18 5.41 6.91
C LYS A 52 -10.85 4.75 7.30
N ALA A 53 -10.77 3.42 7.21
CA ALA A 53 -9.55 2.68 7.54
C ALA A 53 -8.46 2.99 6.50
N LEU A 54 -8.82 3.00 5.21
CA LEU A 54 -7.89 3.33 4.13
C LEU A 54 -7.41 4.79 4.20
N LYS A 55 -8.28 5.75 4.55
CA LYS A 55 -7.85 7.14 4.81
C LYS A 55 -6.82 7.21 5.93
N THR A 56 -7.09 6.52 7.05
CA THR A 56 -6.18 6.51 8.20
C THR A 56 -4.83 5.90 7.82
N ALA A 57 -4.85 4.84 7.03
CA ALA A 57 -3.64 4.21 6.52
C ALA A 57 -2.86 5.13 5.57
N CYS A 58 -3.52 5.82 4.63
CA CYS A 58 -2.87 6.80 3.75
C CYS A 58 -2.13 7.87 4.56
N GLN A 59 -2.77 8.40 5.62
CA GLN A 59 -2.15 9.37 6.52
C GLN A 59 -0.97 8.78 7.30
N HIS A 60 -1.04 7.51 7.69
CA HIS A 60 0.03 6.82 8.41
C HIS A 60 1.28 6.65 7.54
N VAL A 61 1.12 6.33 6.26
CA VAL A 61 2.23 6.05 5.35
C VAL A 61 2.65 7.24 4.48
N GLY A 62 1.92 8.36 4.55
CA GLY A 62 2.23 9.57 3.79
C GLY A 62 1.75 9.57 2.34
N VAL A 63 0.73 8.77 2.01
CA VAL A 63 0.06 8.84 0.71
C VAL A 63 -0.88 10.04 0.68
N ILE A 64 -0.84 10.79 -0.41
CA ILE A 64 -1.71 11.94 -0.63
C ILE A 64 -3.15 11.47 -0.80
N LEU A 65 -4.08 12.11 -0.10
CA LEU A 65 -5.52 11.87 -0.24
C LEU A 65 -6.17 12.97 -1.09
N LEU A 66 -7.07 12.57 -1.98
CA LEU A 66 -7.99 13.45 -2.71
C LEU A 66 -9.36 13.54 -2.04
#